data_AF-A0A3A9X371-F1
#
_entry.id   AF-A0A3A9X371-F1
#
_cell.length_a   1.000
_cell.length_b   1.000
_cell.length_c   1.000
_cell.angle_alpha   90.00
_cell.angle_beta   90.00
_cell.angle_gamma   90.00
#
_symmetry.space_group_name_H-M   'P 1'
#
loop_
_entity.id
_entity.type
_entity.pdbx_description
1 polymer ?
#
loop_
_entity_poly.entity_id
_entity_poly.type
_entity_poly.pdbx_seq_one_letter_code
_entity_poly.pdbx_strand_id
1 'polypeptide(L)'
;MELKNKNHHRVNWIDGMKINKNHFIEADNAFTNFSQLIGSKDINAINYGLLPDLAGDDAVDMVFSMDGQDTIKVQLNKCKAITKGGYIINITPEISSALEQKGSIINTEYKINSAEEECYIVLSVNPYGRVPVGDADPEEEPPRHPFVLPEYSLNVINLSEANEEEFGRHHITIGRIEFNDGVASLAEDFIPPCVSIQSHQDLRYIYTEIHTFFNAIEKYSMNIIQKIYQKKQSNELATMVLTLTQNTLQYLGGMLPEFRLYDRHLPPVTMITKLMSLARVIKNNMDVYVGTGKEELLNYLSDWCDLNQGAFENVLIEMMDLEYQHTDINKALHNVSSFTKLMLSLFKKLNELDYIGKKSDSNIFVKEEVIAKPDVKNRRSFLLD
;
A
#
# COMPACT_ATOMS: atom_id res chain seq x y z
N MET A 1 -6.68 -19.31 -18.76
CA MET A 1 -7.92 -19.87 -19.35
C MET A 1 -8.84 -18.70 -19.69
N GLU A 2 -9.04 -18.38 -20.97
CA GLU A 2 -9.96 -17.30 -21.36
C GLU A 2 -11.39 -17.66 -20.97
N LEU A 3 -11.87 -17.09 -19.86
CA LEU A 3 -13.30 -17.05 -19.55
C LEU A 3 -13.97 -16.22 -20.64
N LYS A 4 -14.52 -16.91 -21.67
CA LYS A 4 -15.36 -16.28 -22.71
C LYS A 4 -16.33 -15.33 -22.01
N ASN A 5 -16.26 -14.05 -22.36
CA ASN A 5 -17.12 -13.01 -21.82
C ASN A 5 -18.59 -13.29 -22.22
N LYS A 6 -19.25 -14.16 -21.47
CA LYS A 6 -20.68 -14.45 -21.62
C LYS A 6 -21.40 -13.32 -20.90
N ASN A 7 -21.97 -12.40 -21.65
CA ASN A 7 -22.90 -11.44 -21.07
C ASN A 7 -24.06 -12.22 -20.41
N HIS A 8 -24.13 -12.17 -19.08
CA HIS A 8 -25.21 -12.81 -18.32
C HIS A 8 -26.41 -11.88 -18.28
N HIS A 9 -27.32 -12.05 -19.24
CA HIS A 9 -28.57 -11.31 -19.34
C HIS A 9 -29.66 -11.90 -18.44
N ARG A 10 -30.61 -11.07 -18.03
CA ARG A 10 -31.79 -11.51 -17.27
C ARG A 10 -32.66 -12.44 -18.11
N VAL A 11 -33.24 -13.45 -17.48
CA VAL A 11 -34.22 -14.33 -18.12
C VAL A 11 -35.49 -13.55 -18.44
N ASN A 12 -35.95 -13.66 -19.69
CA ASN A 12 -37.21 -13.09 -20.13
C ASN A 12 -38.36 -14.05 -19.82
N TRP A 13 -39.02 -13.86 -18.68
CA TRP A 13 -40.17 -14.66 -18.26
C TRP A 13 -41.44 -14.26 -19.01
N ILE A 14 -42.09 -15.23 -19.65
CA ILE A 14 -43.37 -15.04 -20.34
C ILE A 14 -44.40 -16.05 -19.85
N ASP A 15 -45.69 -15.68 -19.89
CA ASP A 15 -46.76 -16.58 -19.51
C ASP A 15 -46.79 -17.83 -20.42
N GLY A 16 -47.06 -18.99 -19.84
CA GLY A 16 -47.03 -20.29 -20.53
C GLY A 16 -45.64 -20.83 -20.89
N MET A 17 -44.55 -20.18 -20.46
CA MET A 17 -43.18 -20.65 -20.70
C MET A 17 -42.87 -21.96 -19.95
N LYS A 18 -42.25 -22.94 -20.64
CA LYS A 18 -41.76 -24.17 -20.00
C LYS A 18 -40.49 -23.87 -19.19
N ILE A 19 -40.58 -24.03 -17.87
CA ILE A 19 -39.47 -23.75 -16.93
C ILE A 19 -38.59 -25.00 -16.79
N ASN A 20 -37.28 -24.80 -16.65
CA ASN A 20 -36.29 -25.83 -16.37
C ASN A 20 -35.15 -25.22 -15.53
N LYS A 21 -34.22 -26.06 -15.05
CA LYS A 21 -33.12 -25.64 -14.17
C LYS A 21 -32.23 -24.53 -14.75
N ASN A 22 -32.06 -24.48 -16.08
CA ASN A 22 -31.16 -23.52 -16.72
C ASN A 22 -31.68 -22.08 -16.57
N HIS A 23 -33.01 -21.88 -16.58
CA HIS A 23 -33.58 -20.54 -16.35
C HIS A 23 -33.25 -20.02 -14.95
N PHE A 24 -33.22 -20.88 -13.92
CA PHE A 24 -32.82 -20.46 -12.57
C PHE A 24 -31.32 -20.16 -12.49
N ILE A 25 -30.48 -20.99 -13.12
CA ILE A 25 -29.02 -20.76 -13.19
C ILE A 25 -28.71 -19.46 -13.95
N GLU A 26 -29.39 -19.19 -15.05
CA GLU A 26 -29.23 -17.96 -15.84
C GLU A 26 -29.69 -16.73 -15.06
N ALA A 27 -30.81 -16.81 -14.34
CA ALA A 27 -31.29 -15.73 -13.49
C ALA A 27 -30.30 -15.40 -12.37
N ASP A 28 -29.75 -16.43 -11.72
CA ASP A 28 -28.73 -16.30 -10.67
C ASP A 28 -27.42 -15.73 -11.23
N ASN A 29 -26.93 -16.25 -12.37
CA ASN A 29 -25.74 -15.70 -13.03
C ASN A 29 -25.94 -14.23 -13.47
N ALA A 30 -27.15 -13.85 -13.90
CA ALA A 30 -27.48 -12.46 -14.23
C ALA A 30 -27.48 -11.57 -12.98
N PHE A 31 -27.88 -12.09 -11.81
CA PHE A 31 -27.77 -11.39 -10.53
C PHE A 31 -26.31 -11.22 -10.11
N THR A 32 -25.49 -12.27 -10.20
CA THR A 32 -24.04 -12.21 -9.97
C THR A 32 -23.36 -11.18 -10.87
N ASN A 33 -23.70 -11.15 -12.17
CA ASN A 33 -23.21 -10.15 -13.10
C ASN A 33 -23.67 -8.73 -12.73
N PHE A 34 -24.93 -8.55 -12.33
CA PHE A 34 -25.41 -7.26 -11.85
C PHE A 34 -24.67 -6.78 -10.60
N SER A 35 -24.39 -7.67 -9.64
CA SER A 35 -23.58 -7.38 -8.45
C SER A 35 -22.16 -6.95 -8.83
N GLN A 36 -21.51 -7.65 -9.77
CA GLN A 36 -20.20 -7.25 -10.30
C GLN A 36 -20.25 -5.88 -10.97
N LEU A 37 -21.26 -5.60 -11.80
CA LEU A 37 -21.40 -4.29 -12.46
C LEU A 37 -21.49 -3.15 -11.42
N ILE A 38 -22.25 -3.35 -10.34
CA ILE A 38 -22.29 -2.40 -9.22
C ILE A 38 -20.90 -2.27 -8.58
N GLY A 39 -20.24 -3.39 -8.27
CA GLY A 39 -18.91 -3.40 -7.66
C GLY A 39 -17.86 -2.70 -8.53
N SER A 40 -17.96 -2.82 -9.85
CA SER A 40 -17.02 -2.24 -10.81
C SER A 40 -17.19 -0.74 -11.07
N LYS A 41 -18.33 -0.15 -10.67
CA LYS A 41 -18.75 1.19 -11.09
C LYS A 41 -17.71 2.27 -10.77
N ASP A 42 -17.16 2.24 -9.57
CA ASP A 42 -16.22 3.25 -9.07
C ASP A 42 -14.78 2.69 -8.98
N ILE A 43 -14.53 1.48 -9.46
CA ILE A 43 -13.19 0.86 -9.47
C ILE A 43 -12.36 1.44 -10.61
N ASN A 44 -11.11 1.76 -10.29
CA ASN A 44 -10.09 2.25 -11.18
C ASN A 44 -8.73 1.62 -10.79
N ALA A 45 -7.64 2.10 -11.39
CA ALA A 45 -6.31 1.52 -11.22
C ALA A 45 -5.72 1.64 -9.80
N ILE A 46 -6.30 2.46 -8.92
CA ILE A 46 -5.72 2.82 -7.62
C ILE A 46 -6.62 2.52 -6.43
N ASN A 47 -7.79 1.90 -6.61
CA ASN A 47 -8.77 1.69 -5.52
C ASN A 47 -9.42 0.30 -5.51
N TYR A 48 -8.68 -0.72 -5.98
CA TYR A 48 -9.07 -2.12 -5.84
C TYR A 48 -8.16 -2.81 -4.81
N GLY A 49 -8.38 -4.09 -4.55
CA GLY A 49 -7.50 -4.86 -3.69
C GLY A 49 -8.13 -5.29 -2.38
N LEU A 50 -7.32 -5.41 -1.33
CA LEU A 50 -7.78 -5.78 0.01
C LEU A 50 -8.80 -4.78 0.53
N LEU A 51 -9.82 -5.31 1.21
CA LEU A 51 -10.89 -4.53 1.83
C LEU A 51 -10.60 -4.37 3.34
N PRO A 52 -10.97 -3.23 3.96
CA PRO A 52 -10.82 -3.08 5.39
C PRO A 52 -11.71 -4.07 6.17
N ASP A 53 -11.16 -4.58 7.25
CA ASP A 53 -11.90 -5.34 8.26
C ASP A 53 -12.41 -4.39 9.36
N LEU A 54 -13.64 -4.57 9.80
CA LEU A 54 -14.23 -3.78 10.89
C LEU A 54 -13.59 -4.14 12.23
N ALA A 55 -13.16 -5.39 12.40
CA ALA A 55 -12.47 -5.85 13.61
C ALA A 55 -11.02 -5.37 13.69
N GLY A 56 -10.48 -4.83 12.59
CA GLY A 56 -9.08 -4.44 12.49
C GLY A 56 -8.13 -5.59 12.18
N ASP A 57 -8.63 -6.81 12.00
CA ASP A 57 -7.84 -7.96 11.58
C ASP A 57 -7.24 -7.76 10.18
N ASP A 58 -6.20 -8.54 9.88
CA ASP A 58 -5.63 -8.59 8.54
C ASP A 58 -6.65 -9.17 7.55
N ALA A 59 -6.70 -8.56 6.37
CA ALA A 59 -7.63 -8.95 5.32
C ALA A 59 -7.21 -10.24 4.61
N VAL A 60 -5.96 -10.69 4.78
CA VAL A 60 -5.40 -11.91 4.18
C VAL A 60 -4.68 -12.71 5.26
N ASP A 61 -4.90 -14.02 5.27
CA ASP A 61 -4.14 -14.99 6.07
C ASP A 61 -3.80 -16.20 5.19
N MET A 62 -2.51 -16.55 5.13
CA MET A 62 -2.01 -17.65 4.32
C MET A 62 -0.86 -18.38 5.03
N VAL A 63 -0.78 -19.68 4.76
CA VAL A 63 0.31 -20.55 5.22
C VAL A 63 1.26 -20.80 4.06
N PHE A 64 2.53 -20.51 4.28
CA PHE A 64 3.62 -20.78 3.35
C PHE A 64 4.52 -21.88 3.91
N SER A 65 4.87 -22.84 3.08
CA SER A 65 5.86 -23.86 3.40
C SER A 65 6.64 -24.27 2.15
N MET A 66 7.83 -24.81 2.35
CA MET A 66 8.67 -25.35 1.28
C MET A 66 9.04 -26.78 1.67
N ASP A 67 8.89 -27.73 0.75
CA ASP A 67 9.32 -29.10 0.97
C ASP A 67 10.81 -29.31 0.62
N GLY A 68 11.33 -30.50 0.94
CA GLY A 68 12.73 -30.84 0.68
C GLY A 68 13.07 -31.10 -0.80
N GLN A 69 12.15 -30.84 -1.74
CA GLN A 69 12.35 -30.97 -3.18
C GLN A 69 12.16 -29.62 -3.89
N ASP A 70 12.41 -28.52 -3.17
CA ASP A 70 12.30 -27.14 -3.68
C ASP A 70 10.90 -26.85 -4.26
N THR A 71 9.86 -27.43 -3.65
CA THR A 71 8.46 -27.14 -4.01
C THR A 71 7.83 -26.29 -2.92
N ILE A 72 7.41 -25.10 -3.32
CA ILE A 72 6.66 -24.15 -2.51
C ILE A 72 5.21 -24.62 -2.44
N LYS A 73 4.63 -24.59 -1.24
CA LYS A 73 3.21 -24.83 -0.99
C LYS A 73 2.63 -23.63 -0.28
N VAL A 74 1.61 -23.03 -0.89
CA VAL A 74 0.85 -21.92 -0.30
C VAL A 74 -0.60 -22.34 -0.14
N GLN A 75 -1.16 -22.12 1.04
CA GLN A 75 -2.58 -22.36 1.33
C GLN A 75 -3.20 -21.09 1.90
N LEU A 76 -4.38 -20.72 1.39
CA LEU A 76 -5.11 -19.53 1.80
C LEU A 76 -6.21 -19.86 2.82
N ASN A 77 -6.18 -19.19 3.98
CA ASN A 77 -7.17 -19.37 5.04
C ASN A 77 -8.22 -18.26 5.04
N LYS A 78 -7.79 -17.01 4.81
CA LYS A 78 -8.65 -15.82 4.81
C LYS A 78 -8.24 -14.91 3.66
N CYS A 79 -9.22 -14.32 2.98
CA CYS A 79 -9.00 -13.21 2.06
C CYS A 79 -10.29 -12.40 1.90
N LYS A 80 -10.21 -11.10 2.16
CA LYS A 80 -11.29 -10.15 1.91
C LYS A 80 -10.81 -9.07 0.97
N ALA A 81 -11.30 -9.09 -0.26
CA ALA A 81 -10.80 -8.24 -1.33
C ALA A 81 -11.86 -7.94 -2.39
N ILE A 82 -11.56 -6.96 -3.24
CA ILE A 82 -12.28 -6.70 -4.48
C ILE A 82 -11.28 -6.64 -5.65
N THR A 83 -11.56 -7.37 -6.71
CA THR A 83 -10.68 -7.39 -7.89
C THR A 83 -10.85 -6.11 -8.72
N LYS A 84 -9.93 -5.83 -9.64
CA LYS A 84 -10.04 -4.73 -10.62
C LYS A 84 -11.30 -4.82 -11.49
N GLY A 85 -11.89 -6.01 -11.60
CA GLY A 85 -13.17 -6.23 -12.29
C GLY A 85 -14.42 -5.99 -11.45
N GLY A 86 -14.31 -5.71 -10.16
CA GLY A 86 -15.46 -5.55 -9.26
C GLY A 86 -16.01 -6.86 -8.70
N TYR A 87 -15.25 -7.96 -8.76
CA TYR A 87 -15.64 -9.20 -8.09
C TYR A 87 -15.21 -9.15 -6.63
N ILE A 88 -16.15 -9.43 -5.73
CA ILE A 88 -15.91 -9.49 -4.29
C ILE A 88 -15.38 -10.88 -3.94
N ILE A 89 -14.26 -10.90 -3.23
CA ILE A 89 -13.68 -12.09 -2.61
C ILE A 89 -13.92 -11.97 -1.10
N ASN A 90 -14.59 -12.97 -0.53
CA ASN A 90 -14.88 -13.03 0.90
C ASN A 90 -14.68 -14.47 1.38
N ILE A 91 -13.42 -14.80 1.63
CA ILE A 91 -12.98 -16.08 2.19
C ILE A 91 -12.75 -15.84 3.67
N THR A 92 -13.60 -16.41 4.51
CA THR A 92 -13.41 -16.47 5.96
C THR A 92 -12.80 -17.83 6.34
N PRO A 93 -12.24 -17.98 7.56
CA PRO A 93 -11.77 -19.28 8.03
C PRO A 93 -12.83 -20.38 7.96
N GLU A 94 -14.10 -20.05 8.22
CA GLU A 94 -15.22 -20.99 8.11
C GLU A 94 -15.48 -21.41 6.66
N ILE A 95 -15.40 -20.47 5.73
CA ILE A 95 -15.52 -20.73 4.29
C ILE A 95 -14.35 -21.61 3.82
N SER A 96 -13.12 -21.29 4.22
CA SER A 96 -11.95 -22.09 3.86
C SER A 96 -12.06 -23.53 4.38
N SER A 97 -12.46 -23.72 5.64
CA SER A 97 -12.70 -25.04 6.21
C SER A 97 -13.84 -25.80 5.52
N ALA A 98 -14.94 -25.13 5.18
CA ALA A 98 -16.06 -25.74 4.45
C ALA A 98 -15.63 -26.22 3.05
N LEU A 99 -14.77 -25.46 2.37
CA LEU A 99 -14.21 -25.83 1.07
C LEU A 99 -13.22 -27.01 1.18
N GLU A 100 -12.36 -27.01 2.21
CA GLU A 100 -11.41 -28.09 2.50
C GLU A 100 -12.12 -29.42 2.76
N GLN A 101 -13.17 -29.43 3.58
CA GLN A 101 -13.97 -30.63 3.86
C GLN A 101 -14.60 -31.25 2.60
N LYS A 102 -14.71 -30.48 1.50
CA LYS A 102 -15.25 -30.92 0.22
C LYS A 102 -14.16 -31.10 -0.85
N GLY A 103 -12.88 -31.12 -0.44
CA GLY A 103 -11.74 -31.35 -1.33
C GLY A 103 -11.40 -30.19 -2.25
N SER A 104 -11.96 -28.99 -2.00
CA SER A 104 -11.71 -27.77 -2.79
C SER A 104 -10.78 -26.82 -2.02
N ILE A 105 -9.61 -27.31 -1.62
CA ILE A 105 -8.62 -26.53 -0.87
C ILE A 105 -8.10 -25.39 -1.74
N ILE A 106 -8.05 -24.17 -1.19
CA ILE A 106 -7.48 -23.01 -1.88
C ILE A 106 -5.97 -23.01 -1.66
N ASN A 107 -5.26 -23.83 -2.42
CA ASN A 107 -3.81 -23.94 -2.35
C ASN A 107 -3.16 -23.96 -3.74
N THR A 108 -1.84 -23.85 -3.75
CA THR A 108 -1.02 -24.03 -4.95
C THR A 108 0.30 -24.67 -4.56
N GLU A 109 0.82 -25.50 -5.45
CA GLU A 109 2.18 -26.00 -5.39
C GLU A 109 2.97 -25.40 -6.56
N TYR A 110 4.18 -24.96 -6.29
CA TYR A 110 5.05 -24.33 -7.28
C TYR A 110 6.46 -24.86 -7.13
N LYS A 111 6.97 -25.48 -8.19
CA LYS A 111 8.31 -26.05 -8.21
C LYS A 111 9.30 -24.98 -8.66
N ILE A 112 10.28 -24.70 -7.80
CA ILE A 112 11.30 -23.68 -8.05
C ILE A 112 12.19 -24.14 -9.22
N ASN A 113 12.37 -23.27 -10.20
CA ASN A 113 13.36 -23.44 -11.25
C ASN A 113 14.58 -22.52 -11.01
N SER A 114 15.74 -22.93 -11.53
CA SER A 114 17.06 -22.38 -11.19
C SER A 114 17.36 -20.94 -11.66
N ALA A 115 16.35 -20.11 -11.93
CA ALA A 115 16.50 -18.74 -12.45
C ALA A 115 15.41 -17.76 -11.94
N GLU A 116 14.74 -18.07 -10.83
CA GLU A 116 13.63 -17.27 -10.34
C GLU A 116 14.12 -16.19 -9.36
N GLU A 117 13.91 -14.91 -9.71
CA GLU A 117 14.29 -13.77 -8.86
C GLU A 117 13.17 -13.42 -7.87
N GLU A 118 11.92 -13.27 -8.34
CA GLU A 118 10.75 -12.95 -7.52
C GLU A 118 9.47 -13.54 -8.12
N CYS A 119 8.52 -13.93 -7.27
CA CYS A 119 7.22 -14.46 -7.69
C CYS A 119 6.06 -13.78 -6.95
N TYR A 120 4.91 -13.63 -7.63
CA TYR A 120 3.67 -13.19 -7.03
C TYR A 120 2.75 -14.36 -6.68
N ILE A 121 2.06 -14.24 -5.56
CA ILE A 121 0.95 -15.11 -5.16
C ILE A 121 -0.34 -14.42 -5.58
N VAL A 122 -1.09 -15.07 -6.47
CA VAL A 122 -2.23 -14.47 -7.16
C VAL A 122 -3.48 -15.30 -6.89
N LEU A 123 -4.49 -14.65 -6.34
CA LEU A 123 -5.80 -15.23 -6.11
C LEU A 123 -6.75 -14.86 -7.24
N SER A 124 -7.49 -15.85 -7.74
CA SER A 124 -8.50 -15.68 -8.78
C SER A 124 -9.85 -16.15 -8.27
N VAL A 125 -10.91 -15.47 -8.71
CA VAL A 125 -12.29 -15.86 -8.42
C VAL A 125 -13.07 -16.11 -9.70
N ASN A 126 -13.69 -17.28 -9.79
CA ASN A 126 -14.73 -17.58 -10.75
C ASN A 126 -16.09 -17.54 -10.04
N PRO A 127 -16.83 -16.40 -10.12
CA PRO A 127 -18.09 -16.22 -9.39
C PRO A 127 -19.25 -17.02 -9.98
N TYR A 128 -19.06 -17.62 -11.16
CA TYR A 128 -20.04 -18.48 -11.82
C TYR A 128 -19.74 -19.98 -11.58
N GLY A 129 -18.55 -20.29 -11.05
CA GLY A 129 -18.22 -21.60 -10.51
C GLY A 129 -19.09 -21.89 -9.29
N ARG A 130 -19.56 -23.13 -9.17
CA ARG A 130 -20.47 -23.56 -8.09
C ARG A 130 -19.85 -24.72 -7.34
N VAL A 131 -19.08 -24.40 -6.29
CA VAL A 131 -18.53 -25.40 -5.39
C VAL A 131 -19.60 -25.76 -4.35
N PRO A 132 -20.12 -27.00 -4.33
CA PRO A 132 -21.19 -27.39 -3.42
C PRO A 132 -20.70 -27.47 -1.96
N VAL A 133 -21.44 -26.87 -1.03
CA VAL A 133 -21.12 -26.85 0.41
C VAL A 133 -22.36 -27.00 1.30
N GLY A 134 -22.14 -27.20 2.60
CA GLY A 134 -23.16 -27.49 3.60
C GLY A 134 -23.39 -28.99 3.77
N ASP A 135 -24.00 -29.39 4.88
CA ASP A 135 -24.30 -30.79 5.14
C ASP A 135 -25.52 -31.24 4.35
N ALA A 136 -25.48 -32.47 3.83
CA ALA A 136 -26.60 -33.04 3.10
C ALA A 136 -27.75 -33.33 4.06
N ASP A 137 -28.97 -32.96 3.68
CA ASP A 137 -30.16 -33.30 4.44
C ASP A 137 -30.47 -34.80 4.26
N PRO A 138 -30.48 -35.62 5.32
CA PRO A 138 -30.80 -37.05 5.23
C PRO A 138 -32.21 -37.33 4.71
N GLU A 139 -33.13 -36.37 4.86
CA GLU A 139 -34.52 -36.49 4.37
C GLU A 139 -34.66 -36.09 2.89
N GLU A 140 -33.61 -35.53 2.28
CA GLU A 140 -33.61 -35.19 0.86
C GLU A 140 -33.13 -36.38 0.00
N GLU A 141 -33.96 -36.81 -0.95
CA GLU A 141 -33.61 -37.85 -1.93
C GLU A 141 -33.53 -37.29 -3.37
N PRO A 142 -32.37 -37.39 -4.05
CA PRO A 142 -31.08 -37.88 -3.54
C PRO A 142 -30.41 -36.86 -2.62
N PRO A 143 -29.62 -37.30 -1.62
CA PRO A 143 -28.89 -36.39 -0.74
C PRO A 143 -28.01 -35.44 -1.55
N ARG A 144 -28.15 -34.13 -1.31
CA ARG A 144 -27.33 -33.10 -1.96
C ARG A 144 -26.87 -32.05 -0.98
N HIS A 145 -25.82 -31.34 -1.38
CA HIS A 145 -25.40 -30.14 -0.67
C HIS A 145 -26.39 -28.99 -0.91
N PRO A 146 -26.82 -28.29 0.16
CA PRO A 146 -27.85 -27.27 0.06
C PRO A 146 -27.35 -25.94 -0.52
N PHE A 147 -26.05 -25.65 -0.42
CA PHE A 147 -25.48 -24.35 -0.75
C PHE A 147 -24.33 -24.46 -1.77
N VAL A 148 -23.95 -23.32 -2.35
CA VAL A 148 -22.81 -23.21 -3.27
C VAL A 148 -21.96 -21.99 -2.92
N LEU A 149 -20.66 -22.12 -3.15
CA LEU A 149 -19.70 -21.02 -3.09
C LEU A 149 -19.04 -20.80 -4.45
N PRO A 150 -18.48 -19.60 -4.70
CA PRO A 150 -17.62 -19.35 -5.86
C PRO A 150 -16.42 -20.31 -5.88
N GLU A 151 -15.89 -20.51 -7.08
CA GLU A 151 -14.64 -21.24 -7.27
C GLU A 151 -13.47 -20.27 -7.12
N TYR A 152 -12.50 -20.64 -6.29
CA TYR A 152 -11.28 -19.86 -6.04
C TYR A 152 -10.07 -20.67 -6.51
N SER A 153 -9.10 -20.00 -7.12
CA SER A 153 -7.83 -20.62 -7.52
C SER A 153 -6.66 -19.74 -7.11
N LEU A 154 -5.70 -20.35 -6.44
CA LEU A 154 -4.44 -19.73 -6.05
C LEU A 154 -3.36 -20.15 -7.05
N ASN A 155 -2.50 -19.22 -7.46
CA ASN A 155 -1.39 -19.50 -8.36
C ASN A 155 -0.15 -18.73 -7.92
N VAL A 156 1.03 -19.29 -8.18
CA VAL A 156 2.31 -18.58 -8.11
C VAL A 156 2.75 -18.26 -9.53
N ILE A 157 3.10 -17.00 -9.78
CA ILE A 157 3.49 -16.49 -11.10
C ILE A 157 4.80 -15.74 -10.98
N ASN A 158 5.74 -16.00 -11.89
CA ASN A 158 7.02 -15.30 -11.91
C ASN A 158 6.82 -13.83 -12.28
N LEU A 159 7.55 -12.92 -11.62
CA LEU A 159 7.47 -11.48 -11.89
C LEU A 159 7.81 -11.12 -13.35
N SER A 160 8.73 -11.85 -13.98
CA SER A 160 9.10 -11.64 -15.39
C SER A 160 8.00 -12.02 -16.39
N GLU A 161 7.10 -12.92 -15.99
CA GLU A 161 5.94 -13.38 -16.76
C GLU A 161 4.65 -12.62 -16.39
N ALA A 162 4.71 -11.84 -15.31
CA ALA A 162 3.60 -11.06 -14.79
C ALA A 162 3.33 -9.83 -15.67
N ASN A 163 2.52 -10.01 -16.72
CA ASN A 163 2.01 -8.87 -17.47
C ASN A 163 0.86 -8.19 -16.68
N GLU A 164 1.10 -6.97 -16.19
CA GLU A 164 0.12 -6.21 -15.40
C GLU A 164 -1.20 -5.92 -16.13
N GLU A 165 -1.18 -5.91 -17.47
CA GLU A 165 -2.39 -5.80 -18.29
C GLU A 165 -3.14 -7.14 -18.41
N GLU A 166 -2.44 -8.27 -18.25
CA GLU A 166 -3.01 -9.63 -18.31
C GLU A 166 -3.50 -10.18 -16.97
N PHE A 167 -3.15 -9.55 -15.83
CA PHE A 167 -3.84 -9.78 -14.56
C PHE A 167 -5.29 -9.34 -14.70
N GLY A 168 -6.09 -10.26 -15.24
CA GLY A 168 -7.43 -9.97 -15.72
C GLY A 168 -8.34 -9.52 -14.59
N ARG A 169 -9.53 -9.07 -14.97
CA ARG A 169 -10.59 -8.58 -14.09
C ARG A 169 -10.95 -9.47 -12.88
N HIS A 170 -10.54 -10.73 -12.87
CA HIS A 170 -10.87 -11.75 -11.87
C HIS A 170 -9.75 -12.04 -10.87
N HIS A 171 -8.61 -11.36 -10.97
CA HIS A 171 -7.41 -11.68 -10.20
C HIS A 171 -7.04 -10.55 -9.23
N ILE A 172 -6.29 -10.91 -8.18
CA ILE A 172 -5.64 -10.00 -7.25
C ILE A 172 -4.34 -10.62 -6.74
N THR A 173 -3.27 -9.84 -6.71
CA THR A 173 -2.02 -10.20 -6.04
C THR A 173 -2.17 -10.03 -4.53
N ILE A 174 -1.85 -11.08 -3.76
CA ILE A 174 -2.05 -11.11 -2.30
C ILE A 174 -0.75 -11.40 -1.53
N GLY A 175 0.35 -11.69 -2.22
CA GLY A 175 1.66 -11.90 -1.61
C GLY A 175 2.78 -11.87 -2.65
N ARG A 176 4.01 -11.71 -2.18
CA ARG A 176 5.25 -11.85 -2.97
C ARG A 176 6.17 -12.86 -2.30
N ILE A 177 6.84 -13.66 -3.11
CA ILE A 177 7.87 -14.62 -2.70
C ILE A 177 9.20 -14.09 -3.19
N GLU A 178 10.18 -14.08 -2.29
CA GLU A 178 11.57 -13.72 -2.56
C GLU A 178 12.47 -14.92 -2.37
N PHE A 179 13.54 -14.98 -3.16
CA PHE A 179 14.53 -16.05 -3.13
C PHE A 179 15.87 -15.50 -2.63
N ASN A 180 16.23 -15.84 -1.39
CA ASN A 180 17.50 -15.43 -0.79
C ASN A 180 18.39 -16.66 -0.64
N ASP A 181 19.54 -16.68 -1.32
CA ASP A 181 20.49 -17.80 -1.33
C ASP A 181 19.84 -19.17 -1.64
N GLY A 182 18.83 -19.18 -2.52
CA GLY A 182 18.07 -20.38 -2.90
C GLY A 182 16.98 -20.79 -1.91
N VAL A 183 16.77 -20.04 -0.82
CA VAL A 183 15.66 -20.25 0.12
C VAL A 183 14.52 -19.31 -0.23
N ALA A 184 13.34 -19.89 -0.50
CA ALA A 184 12.13 -19.13 -0.75
C ALA A 184 11.47 -18.69 0.58
N SER A 185 11.06 -17.43 0.64
CA SER A 185 10.31 -16.86 1.77
C SER A 185 9.26 -15.87 1.30
N LEU A 186 8.20 -15.69 2.09
CA LEU A 186 7.27 -14.58 1.87
C LEU A 186 7.98 -13.25 2.15
N ALA A 187 7.80 -12.28 1.25
CA ALA A 187 8.24 -10.90 1.45
C ALA A 187 7.37 -10.24 2.52
N GLU A 188 7.89 -10.10 3.74
CA GLU A 188 7.15 -9.55 4.88
C GLU A 188 6.78 -8.06 4.70
N ASP A 189 7.54 -7.33 3.90
CA ASP A 189 7.33 -5.92 3.60
C ASP A 189 6.42 -5.67 2.39
N PHE A 190 6.00 -6.73 1.70
CA PHE A 190 5.12 -6.61 0.54
C PHE A 190 3.73 -6.13 0.96
N ILE A 191 3.29 -5.01 0.38
CA ILE A 191 1.94 -4.49 0.58
C ILE A 191 1.14 -4.67 -0.71
N PRO A 192 0.13 -5.57 -0.72
CA PRO A 192 -0.72 -5.80 -1.89
C PRO A 192 -1.61 -4.59 -2.20
N PRO A 193 -2.30 -4.59 -3.37
CA PRO A 193 -3.38 -3.65 -3.66
C PRO A 193 -4.34 -3.49 -2.49
N CYS A 194 -4.72 -2.25 -2.18
CA CYS A 194 -5.59 -1.94 -1.05
C CYS A 194 -6.58 -0.85 -1.46
N VAL A 195 -7.87 -1.08 -1.20
CA VAL A 195 -8.91 -0.06 -1.52
C VAL A 195 -8.77 1.19 -0.64
N SER A 196 -8.22 1.02 0.55
CA SER A 196 -8.02 2.09 1.53
C SER A 196 -6.79 1.86 2.40
N ILE A 197 -6.28 2.91 3.02
CA ILE A 197 -5.21 2.82 4.05
C ILE A 197 -5.60 1.84 5.18
N GLN A 198 -6.89 1.75 5.52
CA GLN A 198 -7.36 0.84 6.57
C GLN A 198 -7.34 -0.64 6.18
N SER A 199 -6.98 -0.99 4.94
CA SER A 199 -7.05 -2.37 4.44
C SER A 199 -5.84 -3.22 4.81
N HIS A 200 -4.73 -2.61 5.24
CA HIS A 200 -3.50 -3.31 5.62
C HIS A 200 -2.91 -2.72 6.91
N GLN A 201 -2.40 -3.56 7.80
CA GLN A 201 -1.86 -3.11 9.09
C GLN A 201 -0.71 -2.11 8.93
N ASP A 202 0.23 -2.36 8.02
CA ASP A 202 1.40 -1.50 7.84
C ASP A 202 1.00 -0.13 7.28
N LEU A 203 0.00 -0.08 6.40
CA LEU A 203 -0.51 1.19 5.89
C LEU A 203 -1.14 2.04 7.02
N ARG A 204 -1.84 1.41 7.98
CA ARG A 204 -2.37 2.12 9.16
C ARG A 204 -1.26 2.66 10.05
N TYR A 205 -0.18 1.89 10.20
CA TYR A 205 1.00 2.31 10.94
C TYR A 205 1.68 3.50 10.23
N ILE A 206 1.96 3.37 8.94
CA ILE A 206 2.57 4.42 8.11
C ILE A 206 1.74 5.69 8.10
N TYR A 207 0.41 5.59 8.02
CA TYR A 207 -0.47 6.75 8.11
C TYR A 207 -0.30 7.50 9.45
N THR A 208 -0.12 6.76 10.55
CA THR A 208 0.10 7.34 11.89
C THR A 208 1.47 8.01 11.98
N GLU A 209 2.49 7.40 11.39
CA GLU A 209 3.84 7.97 11.27
C GLU A 209 3.82 9.25 10.42
N ILE A 210 3.24 9.22 9.22
CA ILE A 210 3.09 10.39 8.34
C ILE A 210 2.30 11.50 9.04
N HIS A 211 1.27 11.18 9.82
CA HIS A 211 0.55 12.17 10.61
C HIS A 211 1.48 12.84 11.64
N THR A 212 2.28 12.05 12.35
CA THR A 212 3.26 12.54 13.32
C THR A 212 4.30 13.44 12.66
N PHE A 213 4.79 13.03 11.49
CA PHE A 213 5.66 13.83 10.64
C PHE A 213 5.02 15.18 10.28
N PHE A 214 3.80 15.21 9.74
CA PHE A 214 3.16 16.48 9.37
C PHE A 214 2.98 17.42 10.55
N ASN A 215 2.57 16.90 11.72
CA ASN A 215 2.44 17.69 12.94
C ASN A 215 3.80 18.27 13.39
N ALA A 216 4.88 17.50 13.22
CA ALA A 216 6.23 17.97 13.53
C ALA A 216 6.67 19.08 12.56
N ILE A 217 6.48 18.92 11.25
CA ILE A 217 6.83 19.94 10.26
C ILE A 217 5.99 21.21 10.46
N GLU A 218 4.69 21.09 10.75
CA GLU A 218 3.82 22.23 11.06
C GLU A 218 4.37 23.03 12.26
N LYS A 219 4.67 22.33 13.36
CA LYS A 219 5.23 22.92 14.58
C LYS A 219 6.59 23.57 14.34
N TYR A 220 7.50 22.87 13.68
CA TYR A 220 8.85 23.39 13.40
C TYR A 220 8.80 24.60 12.48
N SER A 221 7.97 24.57 11.43
CA SER A 221 7.76 25.72 10.53
C SER A 221 7.30 26.95 11.31
N MET A 222 6.28 26.80 12.15
CA MET A 222 5.76 27.89 13.00
C MET A 222 6.86 28.48 13.91
N ASN A 223 7.62 27.62 14.60
CA ASN A 223 8.68 28.05 15.51
C ASN A 223 9.83 28.77 14.78
N ILE A 224 10.23 28.28 13.59
CA ILE A 224 11.27 28.90 12.78
C ILE A 224 10.84 30.31 12.35
N ILE A 225 9.60 30.46 11.86
CA ILE A 225 9.02 31.75 11.47
C ILE A 225 9.03 32.72 12.67
N GLN A 226 8.51 32.29 13.82
CA GLN A 226 8.48 33.10 15.04
C GLN A 226 9.88 33.53 15.47
N LYS A 227 10.86 32.61 15.43
CA LYS A 227 12.25 32.89 15.79
C LYS A 227 12.90 33.93 14.88
N ILE A 228 12.68 33.83 13.58
CA ILE A 228 13.19 34.80 12.59
C ILE A 228 12.61 36.19 12.89
N TYR A 229 11.31 36.30 13.15
CA TYR A 229 10.67 37.57 13.49
C TYR A 229 11.10 38.14 14.84
N GLN A 230 11.11 37.33 15.90
CA GLN A 230 11.49 37.76 17.25
C GLN A 230 12.94 38.26 17.31
N LYS A 231 13.85 37.56 16.62
CA LYS A 231 15.27 37.94 16.55
C LYS A 231 15.56 38.96 15.43
N LYS A 232 14.53 39.44 14.72
CA LYS A 232 14.62 40.42 13.62
C LYS A 232 15.72 40.07 12.61
N GLN A 233 15.81 38.80 12.22
CA GLN A 233 16.85 38.35 11.30
C GLN A 233 16.55 38.84 9.89
N SER A 234 17.53 39.44 9.24
CA SER A 234 17.40 40.03 7.89
C SER A 234 18.54 39.62 6.95
N ASN A 235 19.29 38.58 7.31
CA ASN A 235 20.29 38.01 6.41
C ASN A 235 19.61 37.20 5.30
N GLU A 236 20.29 37.04 4.16
CA GLU A 236 19.72 36.43 2.96
C GLU A 236 19.22 35.00 3.21
N LEU A 237 20.02 34.17 3.87
CA LEU A 237 19.64 32.81 4.27
C LEU A 237 18.37 32.78 5.14
N ALA A 238 18.27 33.68 6.12
CA ALA A 238 17.09 33.79 6.97
C ALA A 238 15.84 34.23 6.18
N THR A 239 15.99 35.11 5.20
CA THR A 239 14.88 35.48 4.31
C THR A 239 14.42 34.31 3.44
N MET A 240 15.36 33.55 2.86
CA MET A 240 15.01 32.37 2.05
C MET A 240 14.34 31.27 2.88
N VAL A 241 14.88 30.97 4.07
CA VAL A 241 14.28 30.00 5.01
C VAL A 241 12.92 30.47 5.51
N LEU A 242 12.73 31.77 5.74
CA LEU A 242 11.42 32.34 6.09
C LEU A 242 10.39 32.06 5.00
N THR A 243 10.70 32.37 3.74
CA THR A 243 9.80 32.12 2.61
C THR A 243 9.47 30.63 2.46
N LEU A 244 10.48 29.76 2.53
CA LEU A 244 10.31 28.30 2.48
C LEU A 244 9.38 27.80 3.59
N THR A 245 9.62 28.21 4.83
CA THR A 245 8.83 27.75 6.00
C THR A 245 7.41 28.31 6.01
N GLN A 246 7.20 29.55 5.55
CA GLN A 246 5.87 30.13 5.38
C GLN A 246 5.04 29.38 4.34
N ASN A 247 5.62 29.10 3.17
CA ASN A 247 4.93 28.38 2.11
C ASN A 247 4.66 26.91 2.48
N THR A 248 5.58 26.29 3.22
CA THR A 248 5.39 24.96 3.81
C THR A 248 4.22 24.96 4.80
N LEU A 249 4.19 25.92 5.72
CA LEU A 249 3.11 26.05 6.70
C LEU A 249 1.75 26.33 6.04
N GLN A 250 1.72 27.18 5.01
CA GLN A 250 0.50 27.47 4.25
C GLN A 250 -0.05 26.22 3.55
N TYR A 251 0.83 25.43 2.92
CA TYR A 251 0.45 24.16 2.33
C TYR A 251 -0.09 23.19 3.39
N LEU A 252 0.61 23.05 4.52
CA LEU A 252 0.18 22.21 5.65
C LEU A 252 -1.20 22.59 6.19
N GLY A 253 -1.45 23.88 6.41
CA GLY A 253 -2.75 24.37 6.86
C GLY A 253 -3.89 24.08 5.88
N GLY A 254 -3.60 23.97 4.58
CA GLY A 254 -4.58 23.65 3.55
C GLY A 254 -4.96 22.18 3.47
N MET A 255 -3.99 21.26 3.55
CA MET A 255 -4.27 19.83 3.32
C MET A 255 -4.52 19.01 4.60
N LEU A 256 -4.03 19.45 5.77
CA LEU A 256 -4.15 18.69 7.02
C LEU A 256 -5.59 18.33 7.42
N PRO A 257 -6.60 19.21 7.25
CA PRO A 257 -7.98 18.85 7.53
C PRO A 257 -8.47 17.66 6.70
N GLU A 258 -8.14 17.64 5.40
CA GLU A 258 -8.51 16.55 4.51
C GLU A 258 -7.79 15.25 4.89
N PHE A 259 -6.49 15.34 5.15
CA PHE A 259 -5.69 14.20 5.60
C PHE A 259 -6.28 13.54 6.85
N ARG A 260 -6.65 14.34 7.87
CA ARG A 260 -7.16 13.82 9.14
C ARG A 260 -8.57 13.22 9.04
N LEU A 261 -9.42 13.79 8.18
CA LEU A 261 -10.83 13.41 8.09
C LEU A 261 -11.08 12.27 7.10
N TYR A 262 -10.38 12.28 5.96
CA TYR A 262 -10.74 11.43 4.83
C TYR A 262 -9.68 10.37 4.50
N ASP A 263 -8.39 10.71 4.51
CA ASP A 263 -7.36 9.88 3.86
C ASP A 263 -7.31 8.44 4.36
N ARG A 264 -7.56 8.21 5.65
CA ARG A 264 -7.59 6.85 6.19
C ARG A 264 -8.60 5.94 5.46
N HIS A 265 -9.67 6.50 4.92
CA HIS A 265 -10.71 5.78 4.19
C HIS A 265 -10.50 5.80 2.67
N LEU A 266 -9.47 6.50 2.19
CA LEU A 266 -9.13 6.62 0.79
C LEU A 266 -7.95 5.70 0.42
N PRO A 267 -7.72 5.45 -0.88
CA PRO A 267 -6.62 4.59 -1.30
C PRO A 267 -5.24 5.16 -0.93
N PRO A 268 -4.22 4.32 -0.69
CA PRO A 268 -2.94 4.75 -0.12
C PRO A 268 -2.20 5.83 -0.93
N VAL A 269 -2.44 5.91 -2.25
CA VAL A 269 -1.89 6.95 -3.10
C VAL A 269 -2.26 8.37 -2.64
N THR A 270 -3.39 8.57 -1.97
CA THR A 270 -3.84 9.91 -1.54
C THR A 270 -2.97 10.54 -0.46
N MET A 271 -2.43 9.75 0.47
CA MET A 271 -1.45 10.27 1.45
C MET A 271 -0.08 10.49 0.80
N ILE A 272 0.29 9.64 -0.16
CA ILE A 272 1.57 9.74 -0.88
C ILE A 272 1.60 11.02 -1.72
N THR A 273 0.52 11.35 -2.44
CA THR A 273 0.47 12.57 -3.26
C THR A 273 0.54 13.86 -2.42
N LYS A 274 0.07 13.84 -1.16
CA LYS A 274 0.27 14.96 -0.23
C LYS A 274 1.74 15.15 0.13
N LEU A 275 2.52 14.08 0.25
CA LEU A 275 3.97 14.16 0.44
C LEU A 275 4.70 14.59 -0.84
N MET A 276 4.29 14.07 -2.01
CA MET A 276 4.81 14.53 -3.32
C MET A 276 4.62 16.04 -3.48
N SER A 277 3.44 16.54 -3.08
CA SER A 277 3.11 17.97 -3.15
C SER A 277 3.92 18.79 -2.13
N LEU A 278 4.22 18.25 -0.95
CA LEU A 278 5.14 18.88 0.00
C LEU A 278 6.54 19.01 -0.60
N ALA A 279 7.06 17.94 -1.21
CA ALA A 279 8.35 17.95 -1.88
C ALA A 279 8.41 19.02 -2.98
N ARG A 280 7.35 19.14 -3.79
CA ARG A 280 7.21 20.22 -4.80
C ARG A 280 7.24 21.61 -4.18
N VAL A 281 6.51 21.84 -3.09
CA VAL A 281 6.51 23.13 -2.39
C VAL A 281 7.93 23.48 -1.95
N ILE A 282 8.64 22.55 -1.31
CA ILE A 282 10.00 22.78 -0.82
C ILE A 282 10.97 23.04 -1.98
N LYS A 283 10.99 22.17 -3.00
CA LYS A 283 11.88 22.31 -4.16
C LYS A 283 11.64 23.63 -4.90
N ASN A 284 10.38 23.97 -5.19
CA ASN A 284 10.05 25.22 -5.88
C ASN A 284 10.52 26.45 -5.10
N ASN A 285 10.43 26.43 -3.77
CA ASN A 285 10.93 27.53 -2.94
C ASN A 285 12.45 27.68 -2.99
N MET A 286 13.18 26.60 -3.27
CA MET A 286 14.62 26.65 -3.46
C MET A 286 14.98 27.11 -4.88
N ASP A 287 14.25 26.60 -5.88
CA ASP A 287 14.51 26.88 -7.30
C ASP A 287 14.20 28.33 -7.72
N VAL A 288 13.35 29.05 -6.98
CA VAL A 288 13.14 30.50 -7.18
C VAL A 288 14.43 31.30 -7.01
N TYR A 289 15.42 30.78 -6.26
CA TYR A 289 16.71 31.45 -6.01
C TYR A 289 17.84 30.98 -6.94
N VAL A 290 17.54 30.28 -8.04
CA VAL A 290 18.54 29.92 -9.05
C VAL A 290 19.21 31.18 -9.60
N GLY A 291 20.55 31.22 -9.54
CA GLY A 291 21.36 32.35 -10.01
C GLY A 291 21.54 33.50 -9.01
N THR A 292 20.90 33.44 -7.84
CA THR A 292 21.10 34.42 -6.75
C THR A 292 21.67 33.77 -5.50
N GLY A 293 20.90 32.89 -4.84
CA GLY A 293 21.22 32.34 -3.52
C GLY A 293 20.94 30.84 -3.34
N LYS A 294 20.46 30.13 -4.37
CA LYS A 294 20.13 28.69 -4.27
C LYS A 294 21.30 27.84 -3.78
N GLU A 295 22.50 28.04 -4.34
CA GLU A 295 23.69 27.25 -3.97
C GLU A 295 24.09 27.46 -2.51
N GLU A 296 24.02 28.70 -2.03
CA GLU A 296 24.30 29.01 -0.63
C GLU A 296 23.25 28.40 0.30
N LEU A 297 21.97 28.50 -0.06
CA LEU A 297 20.88 27.85 0.68
C LEU A 297 21.06 26.33 0.71
N LEU A 298 21.35 25.70 -0.43
CA LEU A 298 21.57 24.26 -0.52
C LEU A 298 22.74 23.80 0.33
N ASN A 299 23.88 24.49 0.24
CA ASN A 299 25.03 24.20 1.09
C ASN A 299 24.65 24.31 2.57
N TYR A 300 24.00 25.40 2.94
CA TYR A 300 23.56 25.62 4.31
C TYR A 300 22.61 24.52 4.82
N LEU A 301 21.59 24.13 4.04
CA LEU A 301 20.64 23.10 4.46
C LEU A 301 21.31 21.71 4.50
N SER A 302 22.20 21.42 3.55
CA SER A 302 22.91 20.13 3.46
C SER A 302 23.91 19.95 4.60
N ASP A 303 24.60 21.02 5.01
CA ASP A 303 25.54 21.04 6.15
C ASP A 303 24.85 20.63 7.47
N TRP A 304 23.55 20.94 7.64
CA TRP A 304 22.78 20.56 8.84
C TRP A 304 22.21 19.15 8.79
N CYS A 305 22.21 18.52 7.63
CA CYS A 305 21.70 17.16 7.40
C CYS A 305 22.81 16.11 7.25
N ASP A 306 24.09 16.50 7.36
CA ASP A 306 25.25 15.63 7.09
C ASP A 306 25.20 14.96 5.71
N LEU A 307 24.62 15.65 4.72
CA LEU A 307 24.49 15.18 3.33
C LEU A 307 25.24 16.12 2.38
N ASN A 308 25.58 15.63 1.20
CA ASN A 308 26.00 16.50 0.10
C ASN A 308 24.78 17.10 -0.63
N GLN A 309 24.97 18.25 -1.30
CA GLN A 309 23.90 18.97 -1.99
C GLN A 309 23.12 18.10 -2.99
N GLY A 310 23.84 17.28 -3.78
CA GLY A 310 23.23 16.41 -4.79
C GLY A 310 22.32 15.35 -4.16
N ALA A 311 22.74 14.73 -3.06
CA ALA A 311 21.94 13.75 -2.33
C ALA A 311 20.66 14.39 -1.76
N PHE A 312 20.75 15.62 -1.24
CA PHE A 312 19.60 16.36 -0.75
C PHE A 312 18.57 16.62 -1.86
N GLU A 313 19.02 17.14 -3.01
CA GLU A 313 18.13 17.41 -4.13
C GLU A 313 17.55 16.14 -4.74
N ASN A 314 18.32 15.06 -4.80
CA ASN A 314 17.87 13.78 -5.33
C ASN A 314 16.68 13.23 -4.53
N VAL A 315 16.70 13.29 -3.19
CA VAL A 315 15.57 12.84 -2.37
C VAL A 315 14.29 13.63 -2.68
N LEU A 316 14.41 14.94 -2.96
CA LEU A 316 13.26 15.76 -3.38
C LEU A 316 12.76 15.34 -4.77
N ILE A 317 13.66 15.11 -5.72
CA ILE A 317 13.33 14.70 -7.09
C ILE A 317 12.66 13.32 -7.08
N GLU A 318 13.25 12.35 -6.41
CA GLU A 318 12.73 10.98 -6.26
C GLU A 318 11.33 10.96 -5.62
N MET A 319 11.06 11.85 -4.65
CA MET A 319 9.72 11.98 -4.07
C MET A 319 8.72 12.65 -5.04
N MET A 320 9.17 13.62 -5.83
CA MET A 320 8.32 14.32 -6.79
C MET A 320 7.95 13.48 -8.01
N ASP A 321 8.89 12.67 -8.49
CA ASP A 321 8.78 11.86 -9.69
C ASP A 321 8.42 10.40 -9.38
N LEU A 322 8.03 10.12 -8.12
CA LEU A 322 7.57 8.81 -7.69
C LEU A 322 6.44 8.31 -8.60
N GLU A 323 6.64 7.12 -9.15
CA GLU A 323 5.65 6.38 -9.91
C GLU A 323 4.93 5.39 -8.98
N TYR A 324 3.63 5.59 -8.81
CA TYR A 324 2.84 4.76 -7.90
C TYR A 324 2.39 3.46 -8.57
N GLN A 325 2.87 2.34 -8.04
CA GLN A 325 2.46 0.99 -8.47
C GLN A 325 1.45 0.40 -7.47
N HIS A 326 0.18 0.31 -7.85
CA HIS A 326 -0.86 -0.18 -6.91
C HIS A 326 -0.76 -1.68 -6.61
N THR A 327 -0.15 -2.45 -7.51
CA THR A 327 0.15 -3.89 -7.38
C THR A 327 1.23 -4.19 -6.34
N ASP A 328 2.07 -3.20 -6.00
CA ASP A 328 3.12 -3.28 -4.99
C ASP A 328 3.30 -1.90 -4.34
N ILE A 329 2.51 -1.64 -3.29
CA ILE A 329 2.44 -0.33 -2.66
C ILE A 329 3.76 0.00 -1.93
N ASN A 330 4.51 -1.02 -1.52
CA ASN A 330 5.74 -0.84 -0.74
C ASN A 330 6.84 -0.12 -1.53
N LYS A 331 6.90 -0.29 -2.85
CA LYS A 331 7.86 0.42 -3.71
C LYS A 331 7.79 1.94 -3.54
N ALA A 332 6.60 2.49 -3.44
CA ALA A 332 6.39 3.93 -3.22
C ALA A 332 6.82 4.38 -1.80
N LEU A 333 6.75 3.48 -0.82
CA LEU A 333 7.03 3.80 0.57
C LEU A 333 8.51 3.98 0.86
N HIS A 334 9.41 3.41 0.04
CA HIS A 334 10.84 3.67 0.16
C HIS A 334 11.17 5.17 -0.01
N ASN A 335 10.68 5.81 -1.07
CA ASN A 335 10.92 7.24 -1.30
C ASN A 335 10.23 8.09 -0.24
N VAL A 336 9.02 7.69 0.20
CA VAL A 336 8.31 8.34 1.30
C VAL A 336 9.13 8.31 2.58
N SER A 337 9.76 7.17 2.90
CA SER A 337 10.62 7.04 4.08
C SER A 337 11.83 7.96 3.99
N SER A 338 12.57 7.90 2.88
CA SER A 338 13.75 8.74 2.64
C SER A 338 13.43 10.23 2.74
N PHE A 339 12.33 10.66 2.11
CA PHE A 339 11.89 12.05 2.13
C PHE A 339 11.46 12.52 3.53
N THR A 340 10.61 11.75 4.22
CA THR A 340 10.11 12.14 5.54
C THR A 340 11.22 12.21 6.58
N LYS A 341 12.17 11.26 6.57
CA LYS A 341 13.36 11.27 7.45
C LYS A 341 14.23 12.51 7.22
N LEU A 342 14.57 12.79 5.96
CA LEU A 342 15.38 13.94 5.61
C LEU A 342 14.72 15.26 6.03
N MET A 343 13.45 15.45 5.67
CA MET A 343 12.72 16.67 6.00
C MET A 343 12.50 16.83 7.51
N LEU A 344 12.25 15.74 8.24
CA LEU A 344 12.10 15.80 9.68
C LEU A 344 13.41 16.21 10.35
N SER A 345 14.53 15.61 9.94
CA SER A 345 15.86 15.96 10.42
C SER A 345 16.18 17.43 10.16
N LEU A 346 15.98 17.90 8.92
CA LEU A 346 16.23 19.28 8.52
C LEU A 346 15.43 20.29 9.35
N PHE A 347 14.10 20.14 9.39
CA PHE A 347 13.23 21.09 10.08
C PHE A 347 13.47 21.06 11.59
N LYS A 348 13.78 19.90 12.16
CA LYS A 348 14.17 19.79 13.57
C LYS A 348 15.46 20.57 13.84
N LYS A 349 16.51 20.40 13.04
CA LYS A 349 17.78 21.13 13.19
C LYS A 349 17.57 22.63 13.06
N LEU A 350 16.89 23.10 12.01
CA LEU A 350 16.56 24.53 11.84
C LEU A 350 15.75 25.10 13.02
N ASN A 351 14.85 24.28 13.60
CA ASN A 351 14.11 24.63 14.80
C ASN A 351 14.98 24.68 16.07
N GLU A 352 16.08 23.93 16.16
CA GLU A 352 17.02 23.95 17.29
C GLU A 352 18.03 25.11 17.20
N LEU A 353 18.35 25.60 15.99
CA LEU A 353 19.31 26.68 15.80
C LEU A 353 18.90 27.98 16.48
N ASP A 354 19.82 28.65 17.16
CA ASP A 354 19.53 29.96 17.70
C ASP A 354 19.36 31.03 16.62
N TYR A 355 20.13 30.96 15.54
CA TYR A 355 20.13 31.97 14.48
C TYR A 355 20.31 31.28 13.13
N ILE A 356 19.49 31.66 12.15
CA ILE A 356 19.55 31.09 10.79
C ILE A 356 20.67 31.79 10.02
N GLY A 357 21.52 31.01 9.36
CA GLY A 357 22.66 31.51 8.59
C GLY A 357 23.99 31.57 9.36
N LYS A 358 24.04 31.10 10.61
CA LYS A 358 25.32 30.77 11.26
C LYS A 358 25.78 29.41 10.76
N LYS A 359 27.04 29.29 10.33
CA LYS A 359 27.65 27.99 10.02
C LYS A 359 27.79 27.17 11.30
N SER A 360 27.79 25.85 11.19
CA SER A 360 28.09 24.97 12.32
C SER A 360 29.50 25.29 12.82
N ASP A 361 29.63 25.76 14.06
CA ASP A 361 30.93 25.86 14.72
C ASP A 361 31.41 24.43 14.96
N SER A 362 32.13 23.86 13.99
CA SER A 362 32.77 22.56 14.10
C SER A 362 33.90 22.63 15.12
N ASN A 363 33.61 22.49 16.42
CA ASN A 363 34.63 22.27 17.45
C ASN A 363 34.14 21.82 18.84
N ILE A 364 33.07 21.01 18.97
CA ILE A 364 32.83 20.26 20.21
C ILE A 364 32.37 18.84 19.89
N PHE A 365 33.33 17.90 19.83
CA PHE A 365 33.06 16.47 19.87
C PHE A 365 33.01 16.00 21.32
N VAL A 366 31.83 15.61 21.82
CA VAL A 366 31.71 14.79 23.02
C VAL A 366 31.37 13.38 22.55
N LYS A 367 32.32 12.45 22.71
CA LYS A 367 32.06 11.02 22.55
C LYS A 367 31.25 10.55 23.75
N GLU A 368 29.98 10.24 23.56
CA GLU A 368 29.25 9.37 24.48
C GLU A 368 29.39 7.92 24.00
N GLU A 369 29.99 7.07 24.83
CA GLU A 369 29.93 5.62 24.68
C GLU A 369 28.51 5.13 25.05
N VAL A 370 27.81 4.55 24.08
CA VAL A 370 26.52 3.90 24.33
C VAL A 370 26.77 2.42 24.64
N ILE A 371 26.43 2.02 25.86
CA ILE A 371 26.41 0.62 26.29
C ILE A 371 25.24 -0.08 25.57
N ALA A 372 25.57 -1.08 24.76
CA ALA A 372 24.61 -1.91 24.04
C ALA A 372 23.65 -2.61 25.01
N LYS A 373 22.34 -2.40 24.82
CA LYS A 373 21.29 -3.25 25.38
C LYS A 373 20.83 -4.25 24.30
N PRO A 374 20.49 -5.49 24.67
CA PRO A 374 20.16 -6.53 23.71
C PRO A 374 18.86 -6.25 22.96
N ASP A 375 18.87 -6.56 21.67
CA ASP A 375 17.75 -6.44 20.75
C ASP A 375 16.55 -7.26 21.22
N VAL A 376 15.43 -6.56 21.43
CA VAL A 376 14.10 -7.15 21.37
C VAL A 376 13.60 -6.85 19.96
N LYS A 377 13.31 -7.91 19.17
CA LYS A 377 12.66 -7.81 17.85
C LYS A 377 11.28 -7.16 18.01
N ASN A 378 11.24 -5.84 18.01
CA ASN A 378 10.04 -5.02 17.84
C ASN A 378 9.98 -4.56 16.39
N ARG A 379 8.76 -4.51 15.84
CA ARG A 379 8.48 -4.11 14.45
C ARG A 379 9.19 -2.78 14.12
N ARG A 380 9.89 -2.75 12.99
CA ARG A 380 10.77 -1.64 12.54
C ARG A 380 9.97 -0.35 12.37
N SER A 381 10.46 0.75 12.92
CA SER A 381 9.80 2.06 12.82
C SER A 381 10.15 2.75 11.50
N PHE A 382 9.13 3.24 10.80
CA PHE A 382 9.26 3.85 9.48
C PHE A 382 9.99 5.20 9.50
N LEU A 383 9.99 5.91 10.63
CA LEU A 383 10.57 7.26 10.79
C LEU A 383 11.87 7.30 11.61
N LEU A 384 12.25 6.23 12.30
CA LEU A 384 13.31 6.27 13.32
C LEU A 384 14.59 5.51 12.97
N ASP A 385 14.67 4.86 11.80
CA ASP A 385 15.94 4.30 11.30
C ASP A 385 16.71 5.26 10.39
#